data_AF-A0A210Q877-F1
#
_entry.id   AF-A0A210Q877-F1
#
_cell.length_a   1.000
_cell.length_b   1.000
_cell.length_c   1.000
_cell.angle_alpha   90.00
_cell.angle_beta   90.00
_cell.angle_gamma   90.00
#
_symmetry.space_group_name_H-M   'P 1'
#
loop_
_entity.id
_entity.type
_entity.pdbx_description
1 polymer ?
#
loop_
_entity_poly.entity_id
_entity_poly.type
_entity_poly.pdbx_seq_one_letter_code
_entity_poly.pdbx_strand_id
1 'polypeptide(L)'
;MATTWPEVQLAASENRRELTLHGQEISRRIQDGGIDEDLFKLSLLNFLKISKTCLSDVGSGVGLLTNLTDLVLHNNSLTSVPNEITNLTLLKLLDVSNNQITSFPGDISPLTNLQTLNVSMNKLSEFPAVGALGALHIFNISHNQLEELPEGIFSSSLVHLSKIVGNDNGITELSADIVDLPHLNTLDLSDNKLLEVPSEMSECAKLKELNLKGNKFKDRRFGKMVDQCGTKSVLDYLATQLKKEQEQAGKKGKGKKKKGGKKEQTEVQDIIKNMINILHFAEAAEAGCTVQLKPAVMSVRQYIVCCIVRELDFQQSVNMFKNFITLQTKLHDGVCQKRQAATIATHDLKSVKQPLTYDAMFPPNLKIVPLFKKKESSGEKLVADLRKEAEDYRREKKRNALSGIHQYLDLLKDKVQYPCLLDSDGDVISFPPITNSDKTKISKETTGLFIEVTSSTSLDVCKKAMDELLFKMLEMGCGARARKGSGDEASAGPEPDNSTPKRLVVEQVRILDYEGTMKVVYPSRTDLPYDAVDVIRSYDD
;
A
#
# COMPACT_ATOMS: atom_id res chain seq x y z
N MET A 1 8.67 -54.69 -11.56
CA MET A 1 7.62 -54.03 -10.75
C MET A 1 8.33 -53.53 -9.51
N ALA A 2 8.44 -52.21 -9.34
CA ALA A 2 9.04 -51.65 -8.14
C ALA A 2 8.21 -52.14 -6.94
N THR A 3 8.88 -52.77 -5.97
CA THR A 3 8.23 -53.32 -4.78
C THR A 3 7.85 -52.15 -3.89
N THR A 4 6.55 -51.96 -3.62
CA THR A 4 6.04 -50.99 -2.66
C THR A 4 6.80 -51.10 -1.34
N TRP A 5 7.17 -49.97 -0.75
CA TRP A 5 7.96 -49.93 0.46
C TRP A 5 7.19 -50.55 1.63
N PRO A 6 7.81 -51.40 2.47
CA PRO A 6 7.15 -52.04 3.61
C PRO A 6 6.45 -51.05 4.54
N GLU A 7 7.03 -49.86 4.73
CA GLU A 7 6.49 -48.80 5.57
C GLU A 7 5.19 -48.21 4.99
N VAL A 8 5.12 -48.07 3.66
CA VAL A 8 3.94 -47.58 2.93
C VAL A 8 2.84 -48.65 2.94
N GLN A 9 3.19 -49.92 2.72
CA GLN A 9 2.25 -51.04 2.81
C GLN A 9 1.64 -51.17 4.21
N LEU A 10 2.46 -51.06 5.26
CA LEU A 10 1.99 -51.13 6.64
C LEU A 10 1.06 -49.96 6.97
N ALA A 11 1.41 -48.74 6.52
CA ALA A 11 0.55 -47.57 6.68
C ALA A 11 -0.80 -47.73 5.97
N ALA A 12 -0.81 -48.33 4.78
CA ALA A 12 -2.04 -48.66 4.05
C ALA A 12 -2.88 -49.71 4.80
N SER A 13 -2.28 -50.82 5.24
CA SER A 13 -3.02 -51.93 5.87
C SER A 13 -3.61 -51.56 7.23
N GLU A 14 -2.93 -50.69 7.98
CA GLU A 14 -3.36 -50.27 9.32
C GLU A 14 -4.14 -48.94 9.32
N ASN A 15 -4.39 -48.33 8.16
CA ASN A 15 -5.04 -47.01 8.03
C ASN A 15 -4.37 -45.93 8.88
N ARG A 16 -3.04 -45.90 8.87
CA ARG A 16 -2.26 -44.94 9.66
C ARG A 16 -2.49 -43.51 9.18
N ARG A 17 -2.46 -42.59 10.13
CA ARG A 17 -2.59 -41.14 9.90
C ARG A 17 -1.25 -40.42 9.85
N GLU A 18 -0.18 -41.12 10.19
CA GLU A 18 1.17 -40.57 10.28
C GLU A 18 2.14 -41.52 9.58
N LEU A 19 3.04 -40.95 8.80
CA LEU A 19 4.11 -41.69 8.16
C LEU A 19 5.42 -40.89 8.24
N THR A 20 6.46 -41.54 8.75
CA THR A 20 7.80 -40.97 8.84
C THR A 20 8.77 -41.86 8.06
N LEU A 21 9.45 -41.26 7.09
CA LEU A 21 10.45 -41.89 6.25
C LEU A 21 11.78 -41.15 6.47
N HIS A 22 12.78 -41.83 7.01
CA HIS A 22 14.06 -41.20 7.30
C HIS A 22 15.22 -42.18 7.27
N GLY A 23 16.44 -41.65 7.12
CA GLY A 23 17.68 -42.41 7.23
C GLY A 23 18.20 -42.97 5.90
N GLN A 24 19.34 -43.66 6.00
CA GLN A 24 20.13 -44.07 4.83
C GLN A 24 19.42 -45.11 3.95
N GLU A 25 18.64 -46.00 4.54
CA GLU A 25 17.93 -47.04 3.79
C GLU A 25 16.85 -46.44 2.87
N ILE A 26 16.03 -45.54 3.40
CA ILE A 26 15.05 -44.79 2.60
C ILE A 26 15.77 -43.95 1.54
N SER A 27 16.88 -43.30 1.91
CA SER A 27 17.69 -42.55 0.95
C SER A 27 18.20 -43.41 -0.20
N ARG A 28 18.64 -44.66 0.07
CA ARG A 28 19.10 -45.59 -0.96
C ARG A 28 17.97 -45.97 -1.91
N ARG A 29 16.77 -46.24 -1.38
CA ARG A 29 15.59 -46.54 -2.21
C ARG A 29 15.18 -45.36 -3.10
N ILE A 30 15.23 -44.14 -2.56
CA ILE A 30 14.98 -42.91 -3.34
C ILE A 30 16.02 -42.77 -4.45
N GLN A 31 17.30 -43.04 -4.17
CA GLN A 31 18.36 -42.98 -5.17
C GLN A 31 18.19 -44.02 -6.28
N ASP A 32 17.76 -45.24 -5.94
CA ASP A 32 17.65 -46.35 -6.88
C ASP A 32 16.40 -46.27 -7.77
N GLY A 33 15.30 -45.67 -7.29
CA GLY A 33 14.01 -45.73 -7.99
C GLY A 33 13.02 -44.58 -7.74
N GLY A 34 13.40 -43.52 -7.03
CA GLY A 34 12.52 -42.40 -6.69
C GLY A 34 11.61 -42.66 -5.49
N ILE A 35 10.65 -41.77 -5.26
CA ILE A 35 9.61 -41.96 -4.24
C ILE A 35 8.68 -43.11 -4.68
N ASP A 36 8.23 -43.91 -3.72
CA ASP A 36 7.17 -44.89 -3.92
C ASP A 36 5.83 -44.20 -4.24
N GLU A 37 5.34 -44.35 -5.47
CA GLU A 37 4.07 -43.77 -5.94
C GLU A 37 2.84 -44.23 -5.12
N ASP A 38 2.92 -45.39 -4.46
CA ASP A 38 1.85 -45.86 -3.58
C ASP A 38 1.71 -45.00 -2.31
N LEU A 39 2.75 -44.21 -1.96
CA LEU A 39 2.68 -43.20 -0.89
C LEU A 39 1.52 -42.22 -1.11
N PHE A 40 1.34 -41.78 -2.35
CA PHE A 40 0.33 -40.77 -2.70
C PHE A 40 -1.10 -41.34 -2.72
N LYS A 41 -1.26 -42.67 -2.61
CA LYS A 41 -2.56 -43.33 -2.47
C LYS A 41 -3.06 -43.33 -1.02
N LEU A 42 -2.22 -42.96 -0.05
CA LEU A 42 -2.56 -42.92 1.37
C LEU A 42 -3.37 -41.67 1.74
N SER A 43 -4.61 -41.58 1.23
CA SER A 43 -5.51 -40.43 1.42
C SER A 43 -5.87 -40.14 2.88
N LEU A 44 -5.59 -41.07 3.79
CA LEU A 44 -5.88 -40.96 5.21
C LEU A 44 -4.80 -40.24 6.01
N LEU A 45 -3.64 -39.92 5.43
CA LEU A 45 -2.52 -39.28 6.13
C LEU A 45 -2.83 -37.83 6.52
N ASN A 46 -2.51 -37.51 7.77
CA ASN A 46 -2.49 -36.17 8.34
C ASN A 46 -1.05 -35.66 8.48
N PHE A 47 -0.10 -36.55 8.78
CA PHE A 47 1.31 -36.21 8.99
C PHE A 47 2.22 -37.00 8.05
N LEU A 48 3.03 -36.30 7.26
CA LEU A 48 4.06 -36.89 6.41
C LEU A 48 5.40 -36.23 6.69
N LYS A 49 6.37 -37.03 7.12
CA LYS A 49 7.75 -36.60 7.30
C LYS A 49 8.70 -37.40 6.44
N ILE A 50 9.45 -36.73 5.58
CA ILE A 50 10.57 -37.30 4.82
C ILE A 50 11.80 -36.48 5.12
N SER A 51 12.80 -37.05 5.79
CA SER A 51 13.95 -36.26 6.26
C SER A 51 15.26 -37.04 6.28
N LYS A 52 16.38 -36.33 6.11
CA LYS A 52 17.74 -36.91 6.05
C LYS A 52 17.86 -37.93 4.91
N THR A 53 17.36 -37.57 3.73
CA THR A 53 17.43 -38.39 2.51
C THR A 53 17.97 -37.58 1.33
N CYS A 54 18.24 -38.23 0.20
CA CYS A 54 18.67 -37.58 -1.04
C CYS A 54 17.50 -37.13 -1.93
N LEU A 55 16.32 -36.87 -1.36
CA LEU A 55 15.13 -36.53 -2.12
C LEU A 55 15.31 -35.21 -2.89
N SER A 56 15.24 -35.26 -4.21
CA SER A 56 15.40 -34.11 -5.12
C SER A 56 14.09 -33.49 -5.58
N ASP A 57 13.03 -34.30 -5.66
CA ASP A 57 11.68 -33.87 -6.03
C ASP A 57 10.65 -34.72 -5.28
N VAL A 58 9.66 -34.08 -4.67
CA VAL A 58 8.55 -34.76 -3.99
C VAL A 58 7.49 -35.27 -4.97
N GLY A 59 7.49 -34.76 -6.21
CA GLY A 59 6.53 -35.11 -7.25
C GLY A 59 5.14 -34.47 -7.05
N SER A 60 4.37 -34.37 -8.14
CA SER A 60 3.01 -33.78 -8.13
C SER A 60 2.00 -34.61 -7.32
N GLY A 61 2.29 -35.89 -7.06
CA GLY A 61 1.46 -36.79 -6.27
C GLY A 61 1.22 -36.32 -4.84
N VAL A 62 2.08 -35.44 -4.29
CA VAL A 62 1.88 -34.85 -2.94
C VAL A 62 0.54 -34.13 -2.81
N GLY A 63 0.03 -33.54 -3.90
CA GLY A 63 -1.26 -32.85 -3.91
C GLY A 63 -2.48 -33.77 -3.76
N LEU A 64 -2.31 -35.10 -3.89
CA LEU A 64 -3.39 -36.08 -3.68
C LEU A 64 -3.67 -36.34 -2.18
N LEU A 65 -2.75 -35.97 -1.30
CA LEU A 65 -2.85 -36.17 0.14
C LEU A 65 -3.69 -35.06 0.81
N THR A 66 -4.92 -34.87 0.37
CA THR A 66 -5.76 -33.70 0.73
C THR A 66 -6.08 -33.56 2.23
N ASN A 67 -5.92 -34.63 3.02
CA ASN A 67 -6.12 -34.61 4.48
C ASN A 67 -4.87 -34.20 5.27
N LEU A 68 -3.75 -33.92 4.60
CA LEU A 68 -2.49 -33.61 5.25
C LEU A 68 -2.58 -32.28 6.02
N THR A 69 -2.22 -32.32 7.30
CA THR A 69 -2.10 -31.15 8.18
C THR A 69 -0.64 -30.74 8.38
N ASP A 70 0.29 -31.69 8.31
CA ASP A 70 1.70 -31.47 8.63
C ASP A 70 2.59 -32.14 7.58
N LEU A 71 3.33 -31.31 6.82
CA LEU A 71 4.28 -31.75 5.81
C LEU A 71 5.69 -31.31 6.19
N VAL A 72 6.56 -32.29 6.44
CA VAL A 72 7.92 -32.07 6.93
C VAL A 72 8.92 -32.73 5.98
N LEU A 73 9.54 -31.93 5.12
CA LEU A 73 10.50 -32.34 4.08
C LEU A 73 11.90 -31.76 4.33
N HIS A 74 12.25 -31.49 5.58
CA HIS A 74 13.53 -30.88 5.94
C HIS A 74 14.74 -31.83 5.79
N ASN A 75 15.93 -31.27 5.57
CA ASN A 75 17.19 -32.02 5.35
C ASN A 75 17.09 -33.00 4.17
N ASN A 76 16.68 -32.52 2.99
CA ASN A 76 16.76 -33.27 1.75
C ASN A 76 17.56 -32.48 0.69
N SER A 77 17.39 -32.82 -0.58
CA SER A 77 18.06 -32.15 -1.71
C SER A 77 17.05 -31.54 -2.68
N LEU A 78 15.88 -31.11 -2.18
CA LEU A 78 14.81 -30.56 -3.01
C LEU A 78 15.28 -29.30 -3.73
N THR A 79 15.03 -29.22 -5.04
CA THR A 79 15.36 -28.04 -5.87
C THR A 79 14.17 -27.12 -6.10
N SER A 80 12.97 -27.65 -5.98
CA SER A 80 11.71 -26.93 -6.18
C SER A 80 10.61 -27.53 -5.31
N VAL A 81 9.58 -26.73 -5.04
CA VAL A 81 8.33 -27.22 -4.44
C VAL A 81 7.25 -27.25 -5.53
N PRO A 82 6.55 -28.38 -5.74
CA PRO A 82 5.55 -28.50 -6.80
C PRO A 82 4.32 -27.62 -6.53
N ASN A 83 3.69 -27.11 -7.59
CA ASN A 83 2.50 -26.25 -7.49
C ASN A 83 1.33 -26.98 -6.82
N GLU A 84 1.27 -28.30 -6.95
CA GLU A 84 0.23 -29.17 -6.39
C GLU A 84 0.21 -29.16 -4.86
N ILE A 85 1.24 -28.63 -4.19
CA ILE A 85 1.21 -28.43 -2.72
C ILE A 85 0.07 -27.49 -2.31
N THR A 86 -0.37 -26.61 -3.20
CA THR A 86 -1.49 -25.68 -2.98
C THR A 86 -2.84 -26.39 -2.82
N ASN A 87 -2.95 -27.65 -3.27
CA ASN A 87 -4.16 -28.47 -3.08
C ASN A 87 -4.35 -28.89 -1.61
N LEU A 88 -3.30 -28.79 -0.78
CA LEU A 88 -3.32 -29.16 0.64
C LEU A 88 -3.95 -28.06 1.50
N THR A 89 -5.23 -27.78 1.27
CA THR A 89 -5.97 -26.69 1.94
C THR A 89 -6.07 -26.83 3.47
N LEU A 90 -5.88 -28.04 4.02
CA LEU A 90 -5.89 -28.34 5.46
C LEU A 90 -4.50 -28.23 6.12
N LEU A 91 -3.46 -27.90 5.36
CA LEU A 91 -2.10 -27.84 5.84
C LEU A 91 -1.93 -26.71 6.86
N LYS A 92 -1.38 -27.06 8.04
CA LYS A 92 -1.06 -26.17 9.15
C LYS A 92 0.44 -25.95 9.30
N LEU A 93 1.25 -26.94 8.96
CA LEU A 93 2.69 -26.86 9.05
C LEU A 93 3.32 -27.31 7.73
N LEU A 94 4.15 -26.45 7.16
CA LEU A 94 5.02 -26.76 6.04
C LEU A 94 6.47 -26.47 6.42
N ASP A 95 7.28 -27.51 6.51
CA ASP A 95 8.72 -27.40 6.73
C ASP A 95 9.49 -28.02 5.57
N VAL A 96 10.12 -27.17 4.76
CA VAL A 96 11.01 -27.56 3.66
C VAL A 96 12.43 -27.04 3.88
N SER A 97 12.82 -26.87 5.15
CA SER A 97 14.11 -26.27 5.52
C SER A 97 15.32 -27.17 5.22
N ASN A 98 16.48 -26.56 5.04
CA ASN A 98 17.74 -27.24 4.70
C ASN A 98 17.59 -28.13 3.45
N ASN A 99 17.24 -27.48 2.34
CA ASN A 99 17.16 -28.05 1.01
C ASN A 99 17.97 -27.16 0.04
N GLN A 100 17.77 -27.33 -1.28
CA GLN A 100 18.41 -26.52 -2.31
C GLN A 100 17.37 -25.78 -3.16
N ILE A 101 16.26 -25.38 -2.54
CA ILE A 101 15.09 -24.85 -3.26
C ILE A 101 15.44 -23.50 -3.87
N THR A 102 15.26 -23.39 -5.18
CA THR A 102 15.41 -22.14 -5.94
C THR A 102 14.06 -21.58 -6.41
N SER A 103 13.03 -22.42 -6.52
CA SER A 103 11.68 -22.01 -6.93
C SER A 103 10.61 -22.57 -6.01
N PHE A 104 9.61 -21.74 -5.74
CA PHE A 104 8.44 -22.04 -4.93
C PHE A 104 7.17 -21.74 -5.77
N PRO A 105 6.00 -22.33 -5.46
CA PRO A 105 4.77 -22.06 -6.21
C PRO A 105 4.44 -20.56 -6.26
N GLY A 106 4.05 -20.07 -7.45
CA GLY A 106 3.78 -18.64 -7.67
C GLY A 106 2.58 -18.09 -6.89
N ASP A 107 1.65 -18.95 -6.48
CA ASP A 107 0.53 -18.60 -5.62
C ASP A 107 0.40 -19.65 -4.49
N ILE A 108 0.33 -19.16 -3.24
CA ILE A 108 0.11 -19.98 -2.04
C ILE A 108 -1.13 -19.55 -1.25
N SER A 109 -1.95 -18.66 -1.83
CA SER A 109 -3.21 -18.20 -1.26
C SER A 109 -4.18 -19.33 -0.86
N PRO A 110 -4.22 -20.50 -1.53
CA PRO A 110 -5.07 -21.61 -1.10
C PRO A 110 -4.75 -22.20 0.29
N LEU A 111 -3.52 -22.01 0.80
CA LEU A 111 -3.06 -22.55 2.09
C LEU A 111 -3.56 -21.71 3.29
N THR A 112 -4.87 -21.45 3.32
CA THR A 112 -5.51 -20.54 4.29
C THR A 112 -5.38 -20.98 5.75
N ASN A 113 -5.15 -22.27 6.01
CA ASN A 113 -4.98 -22.85 7.35
C ASN A 113 -3.52 -22.90 7.84
N LEU A 114 -2.57 -22.43 7.03
CA LEU A 114 -1.15 -22.56 7.33
C LEU A 114 -0.76 -21.69 8.53
N GLN A 115 -0.22 -22.31 9.57
CA GLN A 115 0.18 -21.67 10.83
C GLN A 115 1.69 -21.51 10.92
N THR A 116 2.46 -22.47 10.42
CA THR A 116 3.92 -22.43 10.42
C THR A 116 4.44 -22.72 9.03
N LEU A 117 5.22 -21.78 8.50
CA LEU A 117 5.90 -21.93 7.22
C LEU A 117 7.40 -21.74 7.43
N ASN A 118 8.16 -22.82 7.23
CA ASN A 118 9.60 -22.86 7.36
C ASN A 118 10.25 -23.23 6.03
N VAL A 119 10.87 -22.25 5.38
CA VAL A 119 11.61 -22.39 4.12
C VAL A 119 13.09 -22.01 4.29
N SER A 120 13.57 -22.02 5.53
CA SER A 120 14.95 -21.60 5.87
C SER A 120 16.03 -22.53 5.28
N MET A 121 17.26 -22.03 5.14
CA MET A 121 18.41 -22.77 4.61
C MET A 121 18.11 -23.33 3.21
N ASN A 122 17.77 -22.43 2.29
CA ASN A 122 17.50 -22.72 0.89
C ASN A 122 18.24 -21.70 -0.02
N LYS A 123 17.91 -21.67 -1.31
CA LYS A 123 18.55 -20.79 -2.31
C LYS A 123 17.51 -19.89 -2.99
N LEU A 124 16.47 -19.48 -2.25
CA LEU A 124 15.38 -18.67 -2.78
C LEU A 124 15.86 -17.22 -3.00
N SER A 125 15.73 -16.72 -4.23
CA SER A 125 15.95 -15.31 -4.58
C SER A 125 14.67 -14.48 -4.53
N GLU A 126 13.52 -15.13 -4.70
CA GLU A 126 12.18 -14.56 -4.60
C GLU A 126 11.24 -15.51 -3.84
N PHE A 127 10.12 -14.97 -3.36
CA PHE A 127 9.10 -15.75 -2.66
C PHE A 127 7.70 -15.19 -3.00
N PRO A 128 6.67 -16.03 -3.19
CA PRO A 128 5.32 -15.56 -3.52
C PRO A 128 4.71 -14.70 -2.41
N ALA A 129 3.64 -13.98 -2.76
CA ALA A 129 2.90 -13.17 -1.81
C ALA A 129 2.31 -14.02 -0.68
N VAL A 130 2.49 -13.56 0.56
CA VAL A 130 2.04 -14.26 1.79
C VAL A 130 0.81 -13.61 2.41
N GLY A 131 0.33 -12.49 1.85
CA GLY A 131 -0.76 -11.70 2.42
C GLY A 131 -2.09 -12.45 2.59
N ALA A 132 -2.32 -13.55 1.85
CA ALA A 132 -3.54 -14.35 1.97
C ALA A 132 -3.53 -15.35 3.14
N LEU A 133 -2.38 -15.59 3.79
CA LEU A 133 -2.20 -16.63 4.82
C LEU A 133 -2.68 -16.19 6.21
N GLY A 134 -3.98 -15.90 6.35
CA GLY A 134 -4.54 -15.30 7.57
C GLY A 134 -4.29 -16.08 8.87
N ALA A 135 -4.07 -17.39 8.81
CA ALA A 135 -3.77 -18.25 9.96
C ALA A 135 -2.28 -18.31 10.35
N LEU A 136 -1.38 -17.63 9.62
CA LEU A 136 0.07 -17.76 9.80
C LEU A 136 0.54 -17.14 11.12
N HIS A 137 1.25 -17.91 11.92
CA HIS A 137 1.82 -17.50 13.21
C HIS A 137 3.33 -17.31 13.15
N ILE A 138 4.01 -18.21 12.43
CA ILE A 138 5.47 -18.28 12.34
C ILE A 138 5.86 -18.36 10.87
N PHE A 139 6.70 -17.42 10.45
CA PHE A 139 7.29 -17.42 9.12
C PHE A 139 8.81 -17.37 9.21
N ASN A 140 9.47 -18.38 8.65
CA ASN A 140 10.92 -18.49 8.66
C ASN A 140 11.47 -18.64 7.23
N ILE A 141 12.20 -17.62 6.78
CA ILE A 141 12.85 -17.49 5.49
C ILE A 141 14.38 -17.33 5.64
N SER A 142 14.94 -17.61 6.81
CA SER A 142 16.36 -17.37 7.07
C SER A 142 17.31 -18.19 6.18
N HIS A 143 18.53 -17.71 5.99
CA HIS A 143 19.54 -18.37 5.15
C HIS A 143 19.03 -18.65 3.73
N ASN A 144 18.60 -17.59 3.05
CA ASN A 144 18.20 -17.60 1.64
C ASN A 144 18.93 -16.45 0.91
N GLN A 145 18.49 -16.13 -0.31
CA GLN A 145 19.11 -15.10 -1.16
C GLN A 145 18.12 -13.97 -1.48
N LEU A 146 17.14 -13.74 -0.59
CA LEU A 146 16.08 -12.75 -0.79
C LEU A 146 16.63 -11.33 -0.63
N GLU A 147 16.40 -10.45 -1.61
CA GLU A 147 16.77 -9.02 -1.53
C GLU A 147 15.69 -8.14 -0.91
N GLU A 148 14.47 -8.66 -0.82
CA GLU A 148 13.28 -8.02 -0.27
C GLU A 148 12.47 -9.04 0.55
N LEU A 149 11.67 -8.56 1.49
CA LEU A 149 10.70 -9.42 2.17
C LEU A 149 9.49 -9.69 1.24
N PRO A 150 8.82 -10.85 1.36
CA PRO A 150 7.74 -11.21 0.44
C PRO A 150 6.56 -10.25 0.49
N GLU A 151 5.93 -10.02 -0.66
CA GLU A 151 4.78 -9.12 -0.76
C GLU A 151 3.65 -9.52 0.21
N GLY A 152 3.08 -8.53 0.89
CA GLY A 152 1.99 -8.75 1.83
C GLY A 152 2.40 -9.35 3.19
N ILE A 153 3.70 -9.50 3.50
CA ILE A 153 4.17 -9.94 4.84
C ILE A 153 3.73 -9.02 5.99
N PHE A 154 3.48 -7.74 5.68
CA PHE A 154 2.97 -6.74 6.62
C PHE A 154 1.47 -6.47 6.43
N SER A 155 0.75 -7.33 5.69
CA SER A 155 -0.68 -7.18 5.46
C SER A 155 -1.49 -7.31 6.74
N SER A 156 -2.53 -6.49 6.91
CA SER A 156 -3.45 -6.53 8.06
C SER A 156 -4.26 -7.83 8.16
N SER A 157 -4.27 -8.66 7.12
CA SER A 157 -4.87 -10.01 7.14
C SER A 157 -4.08 -11.00 8.00
N LEU A 158 -2.77 -10.77 8.21
CA LEU A 158 -1.88 -11.60 9.01
C LEU A 158 -2.03 -11.31 10.51
N VAL A 159 -3.27 -11.42 10.99
CA VAL A 159 -3.65 -11.06 12.36
C VAL A 159 -2.99 -11.93 13.42
N HIS A 160 -2.55 -13.14 13.05
CA HIS A 160 -1.92 -14.10 13.94
C HIS A 160 -0.38 -14.11 13.86
N LEU A 161 0.20 -13.38 12.89
CA LEU A 161 1.65 -13.44 12.66
C LEU A 161 2.40 -12.81 13.83
N SER A 162 3.20 -13.65 14.49
CA SER A 162 3.87 -13.31 15.74
C SER A 162 5.38 -13.37 15.64
N LYS A 163 5.91 -14.17 14.71
CA LYS A 163 7.35 -14.37 14.55
C LYS A 163 7.73 -14.38 13.08
N ILE A 164 8.62 -13.46 12.72
CA ILE A 164 9.26 -13.38 11.40
C ILE A 164 10.76 -13.57 11.61
N VAL A 165 11.33 -14.58 10.94
CA VAL A 165 12.76 -14.87 10.97
C VAL A 165 13.28 -14.85 9.54
N GLY A 166 14.13 -13.88 9.23
CA GLY A 166 14.72 -13.67 7.91
C GLY A 166 16.19 -13.28 7.98
N ASN A 167 16.92 -13.78 9.00
CA ASN A 167 18.36 -13.58 9.09
C ASN A 167 19.12 -14.23 7.92
N ASP A 168 20.35 -13.78 7.67
CA ASP A 168 21.22 -14.31 6.60
C ASP A 168 20.53 -14.30 5.22
N ASN A 169 20.11 -13.12 4.80
CA ASN A 169 19.54 -12.86 3.47
C ASN A 169 20.20 -11.62 2.84
N GLY A 170 19.70 -11.19 1.69
CA GLY A 170 20.13 -9.99 0.99
C GLY A 170 19.25 -8.76 1.26
N ILE A 171 18.39 -8.76 2.28
CA ILE A 171 17.30 -7.78 2.43
C ILE A 171 17.87 -6.37 2.56
N THR A 172 17.43 -5.47 1.67
CA THR A 172 17.99 -4.10 1.56
C THR A 172 17.13 -3.05 2.26
N GLU A 173 15.83 -3.27 2.34
CA GLU A 173 14.87 -2.33 2.92
C GLU A 173 13.82 -3.01 3.80
N LEU A 174 13.19 -2.20 4.65
CA LEU A 174 12.11 -2.61 5.54
C LEU A 174 11.03 -1.53 5.52
N SER A 175 9.80 -1.89 5.16
CA SER A 175 8.66 -0.96 5.10
C SER A 175 8.19 -0.52 6.49
N ALA A 176 7.68 0.71 6.57
CA ALA A 176 7.01 1.24 7.77
C ALA A 176 5.69 0.52 8.09
N ASP A 177 5.13 -0.24 7.13
CA ASP A 177 3.90 -1.01 7.29
C ASP A 177 4.02 -2.13 8.34
N ILE A 178 5.22 -2.43 8.84
CA ILE A 178 5.45 -3.38 9.95
C ILE A 178 4.63 -3.06 11.21
N VAL A 179 4.22 -1.80 11.39
CA VAL A 179 3.33 -1.37 12.48
C VAL A 179 1.93 -1.99 12.37
N ASP A 180 1.51 -2.38 11.16
CA ASP A 180 0.17 -2.96 10.92
C ASP A 180 0.03 -4.39 11.44
N LEU A 181 1.11 -5.05 11.88
CA LEU A 181 1.07 -6.40 12.45
C LEU A 181 0.67 -6.37 13.94
N PRO A 182 -0.57 -6.76 14.29
CA PRO A 182 -1.11 -6.57 15.66
C PRO A 182 -0.52 -7.51 16.72
N HIS A 183 0.17 -8.57 16.29
CA HIS A 183 0.67 -9.63 17.15
C HIS A 183 2.17 -9.92 16.99
N LEU A 184 2.89 -9.13 16.16
CA LEU A 184 4.32 -9.32 15.95
C LEU A 184 5.09 -9.14 17.26
N ASN A 185 5.76 -10.21 17.69
CA ASN A 185 6.51 -10.29 18.93
C ASN A 185 8.02 -10.44 18.68
N THR A 186 8.39 -11.21 17.65
CA THR A 186 9.78 -11.49 17.31
C THR A 186 10.04 -11.16 15.84
N LEU A 187 11.03 -10.29 15.61
CA LEU A 187 11.57 -9.97 14.28
C LEU A 187 13.08 -10.18 14.30
N ASP A 188 13.55 -11.14 13.50
CA ASP A 188 14.97 -11.33 13.25
C ASP A 188 15.30 -11.05 11.79
N LEU A 189 16.05 -9.98 11.53
CA LEU A 189 16.59 -9.61 10.23
C LEU A 189 18.11 -9.40 10.34
N SER A 190 18.78 -10.15 11.22
CA SER A 190 20.24 -10.09 11.34
C SER A 190 20.95 -10.54 10.07
N ASP A 191 22.19 -10.10 9.87
CA ASP A 191 23.05 -10.49 8.73
C ASP A 191 22.36 -10.28 7.37
N ASN A 192 21.82 -9.08 7.17
CA ASN A 192 21.20 -8.59 5.93
C ASN A 192 21.92 -7.34 5.40
N LYS A 193 21.35 -6.68 4.39
CA LYS A 193 21.90 -5.48 3.75
C LYS A 193 21.15 -4.19 4.12
N LEU A 194 20.43 -4.17 5.25
CA LEU A 194 19.66 -3.00 5.67
C LEU A 194 20.58 -1.80 5.93
N LEU A 195 20.24 -0.67 5.31
CA LEU A 195 20.96 0.59 5.47
C LEU A 195 20.31 1.51 6.50
N GLU A 196 19.00 1.42 6.65
CA GLU A 196 18.15 2.18 7.57
C GLU A 196 16.98 1.29 8.00
N VAL A 197 16.26 1.68 9.06
CA VAL A 197 14.99 1.05 9.47
C VAL A 197 13.95 2.14 9.76
N PRO A 198 12.66 1.89 9.47
CA PRO A 198 11.61 2.87 9.70
C PRO A 198 11.48 3.20 11.19
N SER A 199 11.36 4.50 11.49
CA SER A 199 11.24 4.98 12.87
C SER A 199 9.89 4.58 13.50
N GLU A 200 8.89 4.33 12.65
CA GLU A 200 7.57 3.79 12.96
C GLU A 200 7.63 2.42 13.65
N MET A 201 8.70 1.63 13.49
CA MET A 201 8.89 0.36 14.24
C MET A 201 8.81 0.53 15.76
N SER A 202 9.07 1.73 16.26
CA SER A 202 8.91 2.04 17.68
C SER A 202 7.45 1.99 18.17
N GLU A 203 6.47 2.02 17.26
CA GLU A 203 5.03 1.96 17.54
C GLU A 203 4.47 0.53 17.50
N CYS A 204 5.28 -0.49 17.17
CA CYS A 204 4.86 -1.89 17.20
C CYS A 204 4.49 -2.31 18.64
N ALA A 205 3.19 -2.48 18.92
CA ALA A 205 2.66 -2.63 20.28
C ALA A 205 3.16 -3.86 21.06
N LYS A 206 3.57 -4.93 20.36
CA LYS A 206 3.93 -6.22 20.98
C LYS A 206 5.34 -6.70 20.64
N LEU A 207 6.14 -5.92 19.94
CA LEU A 207 7.50 -6.32 19.54
C LEU A 207 8.43 -6.35 20.76
N LYS A 208 8.89 -7.53 21.16
CA LYS A 208 9.78 -7.74 22.32
C LYS A 208 11.18 -8.15 21.91
N GLU A 209 11.29 -8.91 20.84
CA GLU A 209 12.54 -9.45 20.34
C GLU A 209 12.79 -8.89 18.95
N LEU A 210 13.78 -7.98 18.87
CA LEU A 210 14.25 -7.38 17.63
C LEU A 210 15.74 -7.67 17.49
N ASN A 211 16.10 -8.38 16.44
CA ASN A 211 17.49 -8.63 16.07
C ASN A 211 17.77 -8.03 14.68
N LEU A 212 18.67 -7.06 14.64
CA LEU A 212 19.08 -6.33 13.44
C LEU A 212 20.61 -6.36 13.27
N LYS A 213 21.31 -7.21 14.02
CA LYS A 213 22.78 -7.27 14.04
C LYS A 213 23.33 -7.65 12.66
N GLY A 214 24.57 -7.29 12.36
CA GLY A 214 25.21 -7.67 11.08
C GLY A 214 24.73 -6.87 9.87
N ASN A 215 23.81 -5.91 10.03
CA ASN A 215 23.41 -4.97 8.97
C ASN A 215 24.36 -3.77 8.88
N LYS A 216 24.53 -3.23 7.67
CA LYS A 216 25.47 -2.13 7.38
C LYS A 216 24.78 -0.76 7.45
N PHE A 217 24.23 -0.42 8.62
CA PHE A 217 23.51 0.83 8.82
C PHE A 217 24.35 2.08 8.46
N LYS A 218 23.75 3.02 7.74
CA LYS A 218 24.39 4.31 7.39
C LYS A 218 24.80 5.09 8.64
N ASP A 219 23.93 5.09 9.66
CA ASP A 219 24.26 5.64 10.97
C ASP A 219 25.09 4.61 11.77
N ARG A 220 26.42 4.82 11.79
CA ARG A 220 27.36 3.98 12.55
C ARG A 220 27.06 3.94 14.06
N ARG A 221 26.47 4.99 14.63
CA ARG A 221 26.11 5.00 16.05
C ARG A 221 24.90 4.12 16.29
N PHE A 222 23.91 4.20 15.42
CA PHE A 222 22.76 3.30 15.42
C PHE A 222 23.20 1.84 15.27
N GLY A 223 24.09 1.53 14.31
CA GLY A 223 24.64 0.19 14.14
C GLY A 223 25.33 -0.36 15.39
N LYS A 224 26.22 0.42 16.03
CA LYS A 224 26.84 0.01 17.30
C LYS A 224 25.82 -0.26 18.41
N MET A 225 24.76 0.56 18.47
CA MET A 225 23.69 0.38 19.45
C MET A 225 22.88 -0.88 19.18
N VAL A 226 22.61 -1.21 17.91
CA VAL A 226 21.97 -2.48 17.53
C VAL A 226 22.82 -3.69 17.96
N ASP A 227 24.15 -3.60 17.79
CA ASP A 227 25.05 -4.72 18.15
C ASP A 227 25.18 -4.91 19.67
N GLN A 228 25.14 -3.83 20.44
CA GLN A 228 25.50 -3.80 21.86
C GLN A 228 24.32 -3.71 22.82
N CYS A 229 23.18 -3.16 22.38
CA CYS A 229 22.03 -2.91 23.24
C CYS A 229 20.87 -3.87 22.95
N GLY A 230 19.97 -4.01 23.91
CA GLY A 230 18.75 -4.81 23.74
C GLY A 230 17.66 -4.07 22.93
N THR A 231 16.65 -4.82 22.50
CA THR A 231 15.51 -4.35 21.70
C THR A 231 14.90 -3.04 22.21
N LYS A 232 14.69 -2.91 23.52
CA LYS A 232 14.11 -1.70 24.12
C LYS A 232 14.92 -0.43 23.80
N SER A 233 16.25 -0.48 23.89
CA SER A 233 17.09 0.68 23.62
C SER A 233 17.05 1.08 22.14
N VAL A 234 16.97 0.11 21.24
CA VAL A 234 16.82 0.34 19.81
C VAL A 234 15.46 1.01 19.54
N LEU A 235 14.37 0.49 20.12
CA LEU A 235 13.03 1.07 19.97
C LEU A 235 12.92 2.48 20.59
N ASP A 236 13.52 2.73 21.75
CA ASP A 236 13.53 4.05 22.39
C ASP A 236 14.29 5.09 21.53
N TYR A 237 15.37 4.67 20.87
CA TYR A 237 16.08 5.52 19.91
C TYR A 237 15.21 5.84 18.70
N LEU A 238 14.57 4.82 18.11
CA LEU A 238 13.67 5.00 16.97
C LEU A 238 12.48 5.91 17.34
N ALA A 239 11.90 5.76 18.53
CA ALA A 239 10.86 6.65 19.05
C ALA A 239 11.33 8.10 19.16
N THR A 240 12.61 8.31 19.52
CA THR A 240 13.21 9.64 19.57
C THR A 240 13.43 10.22 18.18
N GLN A 241 13.80 9.39 17.20
CA GLN A 241 13.92 9.82 15.80
C GLN A 241 12.55 10.14 15.21
N LEU A 242 11.54 9.30 15.44
CA LEU A 242 10.16 9.55 15.01
C LEU A 242 9.63 10.89 15.55
N LYS A 243 9.87 11.18 16.84
CA LYS A 243 9.53 12.50 17.43
C LYS A 243 10.29 13.64 16.76
N LYS A 244 11.59 13.48 16.48
CA LYS A 244 12.39 14.51 15.78
C LYS A 244 11.94 14.70 14.35
N GLU A 245 11.55 13.65 13.64
CA GLU A 245 11.02 13.71 12.28
C GLU A 245 9.69 14.46 12.27
N GLN A 246 8.80 14.16 13.22
CA GLN A 246 7.56 14.89 13.43
C GLN A 246 7.79 16.37 13.82
N GLU A 247 8.83 16.66 14.61
CA GLU A 247 9.23 18.03 15.01
C GLU A 247 9.95 18.81 13.89
N GLN A 248 10.78 18.14 13.09
CA GLN A 248 11.51 18.72 11.96
C GLN A 248 10.63 18.93 10.74
N ALA A 249 9.65 18.06 10.50
CA ALA A 249 8.52 18.33 9.61
C ALA A 249 7.80 19.63 10.03
N GLY A 250 7.79 19.93 11.33
CA GLY A 250 7.32 21.22 11.87
C GLY A 250 8.29 22.41 11.73
N LYS A 251 9.58 22.22 11.42
CA LYS A 251 10.61 23.28 11.39
C LYS A 251 11.24 23.57 10.02
N LYS A 252 11.11 22.70 9.00
CA LYS A 252 11.70 22.87 7.64
C LYS A 252 10.94 23.87 6.73
N GLY A 253 10.46 24.99 7.29
CA GLY A 253 9.86 26.11 6.54
C GLY A 253 10.84 27.24 6.15
N LYS A 254 12.15 27.14 6.43
CA LYS A 254 13.13 28.20 6.06
C LYS A 254 14.43 27.63 5.46
N GLY A 255 14.41 27.56 4.12
CA GLY A 255 15.47 27.61 3.10
C GLY A 255 16.93 27.21 3.37
N LYS A 256 17.48 26.38 2.46
CA LYS A 256 18.54 26.83 1.51
C LYS A 256 18.76 25.83 0.36
N LYS A 257 18.71 26.36 -0.88
CA LYS A 257 19.10 25.73 -2.16
C LYS A 257 20.60 25.38 -2.20
N LYS A 258 20.93 24.23 -2.81
CA LYS A 258 22.22 23.97 -3.52
C LYS A 258 21.92 22.96 -4.65
N LYS A 259 21.77 23.41 -5.90
CA LYS A 259 22.77 23.46 -7.00
C LYS A 259 23.42 22.09 -7.27
N GLY A 260 23.07 21.49 -8.42
CA GLY A 260 23.47 20.15 -8.84
C GLY A 260 24.56 20.07 -9.91
N GLY A 261 24.64 18.87 -10.49
CA GLY A 261 25.38 18.42 -11.69
C GLY A 261 25.35 16.88 -11.69
N LYS A 262 24.59 16.20 -12.58
CA LYS A 262 24.93 15.68 -13.94
C LYS A 262 26.17 14.76 -13.94
N LYS A 263 26.24 13.60 -14.62
CA LYS A 263 25.35 12.66 -15.35
C LYS A 263 26.28 11.51 -15.83
N GLU A 264 25.70 10.46 -16.44
CA GLU A 264 26.31 9.38 -17.27
C GLU A 264 26.55 8.01 -16.59
N GLN A 265 26.13 6.87 -17.15
CA GLN A 265 25.25 6.56 -18.30
C GLN A 265 24.94 5.04 -18.31
N THR A 266 23.67 4.70 -18.58
CA THR A 266 23.14 3.56 -19.39
C THR A 266 23.64 2.13 -19.23
N GLU A 267 22.73 1.25 -18.78
CA GLU A 267 22.35 0.03 -19.51
C GLU A 267 20.83 0.03 -19.68
N VAL A 268 20.36 -0.20 -20.91
CA VAL A 268 18.96 -0.19 -21.31
C VAL A 268 18.38 -1.57 -21.00
N GLN A 269 17.67 -1.67 -19.87
CA GLN A 269 16.54 -2.57 -19.74
C GLN A 269 15.30 -1.70 -19.92
N ASP A 270 14.32 -2.17 -20.70
CA ASP A 270 13.04 -1.51 -20.84
C ASP A 270 12.35 -1.43 -19.47
N ILE A 271 12.58 -0.34 -18.75
CA ILE A 271 11.91 -0.05 -17.48
C ILE A 271 10.43 0.11 -17.83
N ILE A 272 9.59 -0.80 -17.34
CA ILE A 272 8.14 -0.64 -17.36
C ILE A 272 7.82 0.61 -16.54
N LYS A 273 7.65 1.75 -17.21
CA LYS A 273 7.29 3.00 -16.55
C LYS A 273 5.79 3.05 -16.33
N ASN A 274 5.39 3.41 -15.12
CA ASN A 274 3.99 3.73 -14.83
C ASN A 274 3.57 4.96 -15.65
N MET A 275 2.29 5.02 -16.02
CA MET A 275 1.77 6.02 -16.96
C MET A 275 0.63 6.83 -16.37
N ILE A 276 0.61 8.13 -16.68
CA ILE A 276 -0.56 8.98 -16.47
C ILE A 276 -1.08 9.40 -17.84
N ASN A 277 -2.28 8.94 -18.20
CA ASN A 277 -2.92 9.30 -19.45
C ASN A 277 -3.83 10.49 -19.20
N ILE A 278 -3.51 11.60 -19.83
CA ILE A 278 -4.31 12.82 -19.74
C ILE A 278 -5.36 12.81 -20.84
N LEU A 279 -6.63 12.81 -20.44
CA LEU A 279 -7.78 13.04 -21.31
C LEU A 279 -8.02 14.55 -21.39
N HIS A 280 -8.03 15.08 -22.60
CA HIS A 280 -8.24 16.49 -22.82
C HIS A 280 -9.72 16.82 -22.76
N PHE A 281 -9.99 18.09 -22.47
CA PHE A 281 -11.35 18.60 -22.51
C PHE A 281 -11.90 18.48 -23.95
N ALA A 282 -12.95 17.68 -24.14
CA ALA A 282 -13.58 17.50 -25.45
C ALA A 282 -14.04 18.86 -26.02
N GLU A 283 -13.63 19.20 -27.25
CA GLU A 283 -14.04 20.46 -27.90
C GLU A 283 -15.53 20.48 -28.29
N ALA A 284 -16.19 19.32 -28.31
CA ALA A 284 -17.63 19.23 -28.47
C ALA A 284 -18.34 19.94 -27.30
N ALA A 285 -19.20 20.90 -27.65
CA ALA A 285 -19.75 21.94 -26.78
C ALA A 285 -20.57 21.48 -25.54
N GLU A 286 -20.65 20.18 -25.24
CA GLU A 286 -21.51 19.63 -24.17
C GLU A 286 -20.83 18.57 -23.27
N ALA A 287 -19.56 18.22 -23.45
CA ALA A 287 -19.01 16.99 -22.83
C ALA A 287 -17.95 17.17 -21.71
N GLY A 288 -17.34 18.35 -21.53
CA GLY A 288 -16.23 18.54 -20.58
C GLY A 288 -16.62 19.24 -19.26
N CYS A 289 -15.99 18.85 -18.15
CA CYS A 289 -16.28 19.45 -16.85
C CYS A 289 -15.70 20.85 -16.68
N THR A 290 -16.55 21.81 -16.30
CA THR A 290 -16.19 23.20 -16.03
C THR A 290 -16.58 23.64 -14.63
N VAL A 291 -15.79 24.55 -14.08
CA VAL A 291 -16.04 25.17 -12.77
C VAL A 291 -16.02 26.69 -12.93
N GLN A 292 -17.15 27.35 -12.68
CA GLN A 292 -17.28 28.79 -12.79
C GLN A 292 -16.95 29.48 -11.46
N LEU A 293 -16.14 30.53 -11.49
CA LEU A 293 -15.78 31.33 -10.31
C LEU A 293 -16.65 32.58 -10.19
N LYS A 294 -17.31 32.75 -9.05
CA LYS A 294 -17.98 34.02 -8.71
C LYS A 294 -16.98 35.03 -8.14
N PRO A 295 -17.21 36.36 -8.32
CA PRO A 295 -16.29 37.38 -7.82
C PRO A 295 -16.03 37.30 -6.32
N ALA A 296 -17.02 36.86 -5.53
CA ALA A 296 -16.91 36.79 -4.07
C ALA A 296 -15.80 35.82 -3.62
N VAL A 297 -15.64 34.67 -4.28
CA VAL A 297 -14.62 33.66 -3.92
C VAL A 297 -13.20 34.16 -4.12
N MET A 298 -12.99 35.10 -5.05
CA MET A 298 -11.68 35.71 -5.31
C MET A 298 -11.15 36.51 -4.11
N SER A 299 -12.02 36.98 -3.22
CA SER A 299 -11.61 37.74 -2.03
C SER A 299 -11.28 36.86 -0.81
N VAL A 300 -11.69 35.59 -0.84
CA VAL A 300 -11.56 34.67 0.29
C VAL A 300 -10.63 33.49 0.01
N ARG A 301 -10.64 32.95 -1.22
CA ARG A 301 -9.88 31.75 -1.61
C ARG A 301 -9.74 31.64 -3.14
N GLN A 302 -8.89 32.48 -3.71
CA GLN A 302 -8.83 32.71 -5.17
C GLN A 302 -8.15 31.62 -6.01
N TYR A 303 -7.33 30.75 -5.43
CA TYR A 303 -6.55 29.79 -6.21
C TYR A 303 -7.20 28.41 -6.15
N ILE A 304 -7.67 27.92 -7.30
CA ILE A 304 -8.41 26.67 -7.44
C ILE A 304 -7.84 25.92 -8.65
N VAL A 305 -7.56 24.63 -8.47
CA VAL A 305 -7.27 23.68 -9.55
C VAL A 305 -8.13 22.45 -9.36
N CYS A 306 -8.63 21.89 -10.46
CA CYS A 306 -9.45 20.68 -10.43
C CYS A 306 -8.96 19.70 -11.50
N CYS A 307 -9.22 18.41 -11.28
CA CYS A 307 -9.16 17.38 -12.32
C CYS A 307 -10.20 16.30 -12.03
N ILE A 308 -10.46 15.47 -13.03
CA ILE A 308 -11.23 14.25 -12.85
C ILE A 308 -10.28 13.06 -13.01
N VAL A 309 -10.34 12.10 -12.10
CA VAL A 309 -9.67 10.80 -12.27
C VAL A 309 -10.72 9.77 -12.63
N ARG A 310 -10.50 9.04 -13.73
CA ARG A 310 -11.41 7.99 -14.23
C ARG A 310 -10.79 6.62 -14.05
N GLU A 311 -11.63 5.59 -14.19
CA GLU A 311 -11.21 4.19 -14.18
C GLU A 311 -10.47 3.79 -12.88
N LEU A 312 -10.98 4.29 -11.75
CA LEU A 312 -10.47 3.90 -10.44
C LEU A 312 -11.01 2.54 -10.03
N ASP A 313 -10.15 1.76 -9.40
CA ASP A 313 -10.52 0.48 -8.80
C ASP A 313 -10.00 0.40 -7.36
N PHE A 314 -10.77 0.94 -6.43
CA PHE A 314 -10.46 0.83 -5.00
C PHE A 314 -10.69 -0.58 -4.42
N GLN A 315 -11.21 -1.52 -5.21
CA GLN A 315 -11.46 -2.90 -4.78
C GLN A 315 -10.30 -3.84 -5.13
N GLN A 316 -9.33 -3.38 -5.93
CA GLN A 316 -8.14 -4.16 -6.30
C GLN A 316 -7.38 -4.71 -5.09
N SER A 317 -7.37 -4.00 -3.96
CA SER A 317 -6.92 -4.55 -2.68
C SER A 317 -7.81 -4.09 -1.52
N VAL A 318 -7.94 -4.93 -0.50
CA VAL A 318 -8.85 -4.73 0.65
C VAL A 318 -8.64 -3.38 1.35
N ASN A 319 -7.39 -2.90 1.39
CA ASN A 319 -7.03 -1.64 2.05
C ASN A 319 -6.84 -0.47 1.09
N MET A 320 -7.00 -0.63 -0.23
CA MET A 320 -6.69 0.45 -1.17
C MET A 320 -7.46 1.72 -0.88
N PHE A 321 -8.78 1.60 -0.65
CA PHE A 321 -9.61 2.74 -0.26
C PHE A 321 -9.12 3.39 1.04
N LYS A 322 -8.81 2.59 2.08
CA LYS A 322 -8.32 3.10 3.37
C LYS A 322 -6.95 3.78 3.22
N ASN A 323 -6.07 3.21 2.42
CA ASN A 323 -4.75 3.78 2.12
C ASN A 323 -4.90 5.10 1.36
N PHE A 324 -5.89 5.20 0.46
CA PHE A 324 -6.17 6.44 -0.26
C PHE A 324 -6.67 7.54 0.69
N ILE A 325 -7.55 7.22 1.64
CA ILE A 325 -7.95 8.19 2.69
C ILE A 325 -6.74 8.62 3.53
N THR A 326 -5.88 7.66 3.90
CA THR A 326 -4.66 7.91 4.68
C THR A 326 -3.67 8.79 3.91
N LEU A 327 -3.51 8.56 2.61
CA LEU A 327 -2.72 9.40 1.71
C LEU A 327 -3.21 10.85 1.73
N GLN A 328 -4.53 11.08 1.62
CA GLN A 328 -5.08 12.44 1.69
C GLN A 328 -4.73 13.14 3.01
N THR A 329 -4.78 12.42 4.14
CA THR A 329 -4.38 12.97 5.45
C THR A 329 -2.89 13.29 5.49
N LYS A 330 -2.04 12.38 5.00
CA LYS A 330 -0.58 12.61 4.89
C LYS A 330 -0.24 13.84 4.03
N LEU A 331 -0.93 14.02 2.91
CA LEU A 331 -0.74 15.18 2.02
C LEU A 331 -1.27 16.48 2.64
N HIS A 332 -2.39 16.42 3.37
CA HIS A 332 -2.90 17.54 4.15
C HIS A 332 -1.89 18.01 5.20
N ASP A 333 -1.23 17.08 5.88
CA ASP A 333 -0.22 17.40 6.90
C ASP A 333 1.10 17.91 6.29
N GLY A 334 1.56 17.29 5.20
CA GLY A 334 2.81 17.61 4.51
C GLY A 334 2.69 18.79 3.53
N VAL A 335 2.43 18.49 2.25
CA VAL A 335 2.47 19.48 1.15
C VAL A 335 1.45 20.62 1.34
N CYS A 336 0.33 20.35 1.99
CA CYS A 336 -0.71 21.34 2.29
C CYS A 336 -0.50 22.10 3.62
N GLN A 337 0.55 21.77 4.39
CA GLN A 337 0.89 22.40 5.67
C GLN A 337 -0.28 22.43 6.67
N LYS A 338 -0.82 21.25 6.99
CA LYS A 338 -2.00 21.08 7.87
C LYS A 338 -3.19 21.91 7.41
N ARG A 339 -3.47 21.84 6.11
CA ARG A 339 -4.50 22.59 5.38
C ARG A 339 -4.35 24.11 5.33
N GLN A 340 -3.28 24.69 5.87
CA GLN A 340 -3.08 26.14 5.86
C GLN A 340 -2.63 26.66 4.48
N ALA A 341 -1.81 25.90 3.77
CA ALA A 341 -1.27 26.32 2.48
C ALA A 341 -2.20 25.93 1.32
N ALA A 342 -2.80 24.74 1.37
CA ALA A 342 -3.80 24.29 0.40
C ALA A 342 -4.77 23.29 1.04
N THR A 343 -5.88 22.99 0.37
CA THR A 343 -6.83 21.98 0.83
C THR A 343 -7.23 21.12 -0.35
N ILE A 344 -6.91 19.82 -0.25
CA ILE A 344 -7.37 18.79 -1.17
C ILE A 344 -8.77 18.34 -0.74
N ALA A 345 -9.70 18.24 -1.68
CA ALA A 345 -11.00 17.64 -1.48
C ALA A 345 -11.32 16.69 -2.64
N THR A 346 -11.83 15.52 -2.30
CA THR A 346 -12.17 14.45 -3.26
C THR A 346 -13.65 14.12 -3.17
N HIS A 347 -14.30 14.01 -4.31
CA HIS A 347 -15.74 13.80 -4.44
C HIS A 347 -16.00 12.59 -5.35
N ASP A 348 -17.00 11.77 -5.00
CA ASP A 348 -17.44 10.71 -5.92
C ASP A 348 -18.06 11.36 -7.14
N LEU A 349 -17.45 11.15 -8.31
CA LEU A 349 -17.86 11.79 -9.55
C LEU A 349 -19.32 11.47 -9.90
N LYS A 350 -19.83 10.29 -9.55
CA LYS A 350 -21.23 9.89 -9.82
C LYS A 350 -22.24 10.75 -9.07
N SER A 351 -21.82 11.32 -7.94
CA SER A 351 -22.67 12.15 -7.08
C SER A 351 -22.53 13.65 -7.38
N VAL A 352 -21.59 14.05 -8.23
CA VAL A 352 -21.32 15.46 -8.57
C VAL A 352 -22.17 15.88 -9.76
N LYS A 353 -23.02 16.90 -9.58
CA LYS A 353 -23.89 17.44 -10.63
C LYS A 353 -23.30 18.70 -11.24
N GLN A 354 -23.17 18.72 -12.56
CA GLN A 354 -22.51 19.78 -13.30
C GLN A 354 -23.56 20.71 -13.97
N PRO A 355 -23.24 21.99 -14.24
CA PRO A 355 -21.96 22.67 -14.02
C PRO A 355 -21.70 23.03 -12.57
N LEU A 356 -20.42 23.20 -12.21
CA LEU A 356 -20.00 23.53 -10.84
C LEU A 356 -19.72 25.02 -10.69
N THR A 357 -20.02 25.59 -9.52
CA THR A 357 -19.75 27.00 -9.22
C THR A 357 -19.01 27.14 -7.90
N TYR A 358 -17.87 27.81 -7.94
CA TYR A 358 -17.17 28.27 -6.74
C TYR A 358 -17.65 29.68 -6.37
N ASP A 359 -18.17 29.83 -5.16
CA ASP A 359 -18.69 31.09 -4.64
C ASP A 359 -18.20 31.35 -3.21
N ALA A 360 -18.54 32.51 -2.64
CA ALA A 360 -18.41 32.79 -1.22
C ALA A 360 -19.72 33.32 -0.64
N MET A 361 -20.25 32.60 0.35
CA MET A 361 -21.54 32.89 0.97
C MET A 361 -21.37 33.44 2.38
N PHE A 362 -22.34 34.23 2.84
CA PHE A 362 -22.39 34.58 4.27
C PHE A 362 -22.54 33.32 5.13
N PRO A 363 -21.82 33.19 6.26
CA PRO A 363 -21.81 31.98 7.07
C PRO A 363 -23.19 31.39 7.46
N PRO A 364 -24.24 32.20 7.73
CA PRO A 364 -25.58 31.67 8.01
C PRO A 364 -26.26 31.01 6.80
N ASN A 365 -25.92 31.46 5.59
CA ASN A 365 -26.54 31.04 4.32
C ASN A 365 -25.82 29.86 3.67
N LEU A 366 -24.55 29.61 4.02
CA LEU A 366 -23.83 28.40 3.60
C LEU A 366 -24.45 27.21 4.34
N LYS A 367 -25.24 26.39 3.63
CA LYS A 367 -25.86 25.19 4.18
C LYS A 367 -25.19 23.95 3.59
N ILE A 368 -24.67 23.09 4.46
CA ILE A 368 -23.99 21.86 4.05
C ILE A 368 -24.40 20.72 4.98
N VAL A 369 -24.47 19.49 4.45
CA VAL A 369 -24.51 18.26 5.26
C VAL A 369 -23.07 17.77 5.40
N PRO A 370 -22.37 18.08 6.52
CA PRO A 370 -20.94 17.76 6.63
C PRO A 370 -20.71 16.26 6.53
N LEU A 371 -19.58 15.86 5.96
CA LEU A 371 -19.15 14.46 5.89
C LEU A 371 -19.37 13.73 7.23
N PHE A 372 -19.99 12.54 7.17
CA PHE A 372 -20.36 11.71 8.33
C PHE A 372 -21.42 12.28 9.28
N LYS A 373 -22.03 13.42 8.97
CA LYS A 373 -23.18 13.96 9.71
C LYS A 373 -24.47 13.74 8.91
N LYS A 374 -25.55 13.41 9.62
CA LYS A 374 -26.87 13.17 9.02
C LYS A 374 -27.72 14.44 8.84
N LYS A 375 -27.33 15.53 9.48
CA LYS A 375 -28.12 16.77 9.52
C LYS A 375 -27.34 17.91 8.88
N GLU A 376 -28.07 18.75 8.16
CA GLU A 376 -27.56 19.99 7.63
C GLU A 376 -27.13 20.94 8.76
N SER A 377 -26.05 21.68 8.52
CA SER A 377 -25.55 22.74 9.39
C SER A 377 -25.27 23.98 8.57
N SER A 378 -25.47 25.15 9.16
CA SER A 378 -24.91 26.38 8.60
C SER A 378 -23.39 26.37 8.74
N GLY A 379 -22.70 27.07 7.84
CA GLY A 379 -21.26 27.32 7.92
C GLY A 379 -20.88 28.05 9.21
N GLU A 380 -21.71 28.99 9.65
CA GLU A 380 -21.56 29.69 10.94
C GLU A 380 -21.52 28.71 12.11
N LYS A 381 -22.55 27.86 12.24
CA LYS A 381 -22.65 26.90 13.33
C LYS A 381 -21.53 25.87 13.26
N LEU A 382 -21.22 25.37 12.07
CA LEU A 382 -20.19 24.35 11.87
C LEU A 382 -18.80 24.86 12.30
N VAL A 383 -18.45 26.08 11.88
CA VAL A 383 -17.16 26.69 12.26
C VAL A 383 -17.12 27.01 13.76
N ALA A 384 -18.23 27.48 14.34
CA ALA A 384 -18.32 27.71 15.78
C ALA A 384 -18.12 26.43 16.60
N ASP A 385 -18.77 25.32 16.21
CA ASP A 385 -18.64 24.01 16.86
C ASP A 385 -17.19 23.50 16.78
N LEU A 386 -16.55 23.59 15.61
CA LEU A 386 -15.16 23.17 15.42
C LEU A 386 -14.16 24.01 16.21
N ARG A 387 -14.37 25.33 16.29
CA ARG A 387 -13.53 26.21 17.12
C ARG A 387 -13.66 25.87 18.60
N LYS A 388 -14.88 25.57 19.06
CA LYS A 388 -15.12 25.14 20.43
C LYS A 388 -14.43 23.80 20.73
N GLU A 389 -14.56 22.81 19.85
CA GLU A 389 -13.87 21.53 19.97
C GLU A 389 -12.35 21.69 20.03
N ALA A 390 -11.79 22.53 19.16
CA ALA A 390 -10.36 22.79 19.12
C ALA A 390 -9.84 23.48 20.40
N GLU A 391 -10.65 24.37 20.99
CA GLU A 391 -10.35 25.05 22.25
C GLU A 391 -10.49 24.12 23.46
N ASP A 392 -11.52 23.26 23.48
CA ASP A 392 -11.70 22.24 24.51
C ASP A 392 -10.52 21.25 24.50
N TYR A 393 -10.07 20.82 23.31
CA TYR A 393 -8.87 19.98 23.16
C TYR A 393 -7.59 20.70 23.61
N ARG A 394 -7.45 22.01 23.32
CA ARG A 394 -6.32 22.82 23.82
C ARG A 394 -6.29 22.85 25.34
N ARG A 395 -7.46 23.07 25.97
CA ARG A 395 -7.63 23.12 27.43
C ARG A 395 -7.35 21.76 28.07
N GLU A 396 -7.87 20.69 27.50
CA GLU A 396 -7.64 19.30 27.97
C GLU A 396 -6.16 18.93 27.93
N LYS A 397 -5.46 19.26 26.83
CA LYS A 397 -4.01 19.03 26.69
C LYS A 397 -3.13 20.07 27.39
N LYS A 398 -3.72 21.03 28.12
CA LYS A 398 -3.03 22.11 28.84
C LYS A 398 -2.01 22.87 27.97
N ARG A 399 -2.37 23.14 26.71
CA ARG A 399 -1.48 23.83 25.76
C ARG A 399 -1.74 25.34 25.76
N ASN A 400 -0.67 26.13 25.59
CA ASN A 400 -0.80 27.59 25.50
C ASN A 400 -1.41 28.04 24.16
N ALA A 401 -1.23 27.27 23.09
CA ALA A 401 -1.74 27.56 21.75
C ALA A 401 -2.55 26.40 21.16
N LEU A 402 -3.43 26.70 20.20
CA LEU A 402 -4.15 25.70 19.40
C LEU A 402 -3.18 24.77 18.69
N SER A 403 -3.56 23.49 18.60
CA SER A 403 -2.78 22.49 17.88
C SER A 403 -2.66 22.87 16.40
N GLY A 404 -1.50 22.59 15.80
CA GLY A 404 -1.26 22.89 14.37
C GLY A 404 -2.31 22.28 13.43
N ILE A 405 -2.95 21.19 13.84
CA ILE A 405 -4.02 20.53 13.08
C ILE A 405 -5.33 21.34 13.03
N HIS A 406 -5.55 22.30 13.95
CA HIS A 406 -6.75 23.14 13.98
C HIS A 406 -6.50 24.57 13.46
N GLN A 407 -5.25 24.92 13.15
CA GLN A 407 -4.88 26.25 12.70
C GLN A 407 -5.51 26.63 11.35
N TYR A 408 -5.97 25.66 10.55
CA TYR A 408 -6.72 25.95 9.33
C TYR A 408 -8.04 26.71 9.60
N LEU A 409 -8.61 26.61 10.81
CA LEU A 409 -9.81 27.37 11.22
C LEU A 409 -9.56 28.88 11.29
N ASP A 410 -8.29 29.28 11.45
CA ASP A 410 -7.88 30.69 11.45
C ASP A 410 -7.92 31.29 10.04
N LEU A 411 -7.90 30.47 8.98
CA LEU A 411 -8.06 30.96 7.59
C LEU A 411 -9.42 31.62 7.34
N LEU A 412 -10.42 31.22 8.13
CA LEU A 412 -11.77 31.80 8.09
C LEU A 412 -11.96 32.88 9.16
N LYS A 413 -10.95 33.16 9.98
CA LYS A 413 -11.01 34.22 10.97
C LYS A 413 -11.09 35.56 10.25
N ASP A 414 -12.01 36.40 10.71
CA ASP A 414 -12.25 37.75 10.18
C ASP A 414 -12.78 37.79 8.72
N LYS A 415 -13.14 36.65 8.14
CA LYS A 415 -13.79 36.59 6.82
C LYS A 415 -15.29 36.79 6.95
N VAL A 416 -15.83 37.75 6.20
CA VAL A 416 -17.27 38.06 6.17
C VAL A 416 -18.06 36.99 5.43
N GLN A 417 -17.45 36.37 4.41
CA GLN A 417 -18.02 35.30 3.62
C GLN A 417 -17.08 34.08 3.62
N TYR A 418 -17.64 32.90 3.46
CA TYR A 418 -16.95 31.63 3.44
C TYR A 418 -17.01 31.00 2.05
N PRO A 419 -15.90 30.46 1.53
CA PRO A 419 -15.87 29.85 0.21
C PRO A 419 -16.65 28.52 0.20
N CYS A 420 -17.32 28.24 -0.90
CA CYS A 420 -18.03 26.98 -1.12
C CYS A 420 -18.03 26.59 -2.59
N LEU A 421 -18.07 25.27 -2.83
CA LEU A 421 -18.39 24.70 -4.14
C LEU A 421 -19.86 24.30 -4.17
N LEU A 422 -20.57 24.77 -5.17
CA LEU A 422 -21.96 24.42 -5.44
C LEU A 422 -22.04 23.52 -6.68
N ASP A 423 -22.98 22.59 -6.64
CA ASP A 423 -23.41 21.82 -7.81
C ASP A 423 -24.50 22.54 -8.61
N SER A 424 -24.98 21.92 -9.69
CA SER A 424 -26.04 22.49 -10.55
C SER A 424 -27.38 22.71 -9.86
N ASP A 425 -27.64 21.99 -8.77
CA ASP A 425 -28.88 22.09 -8.00
C ASP A 425 -28.79 23.20 -6.94
N GLY A 426 -27.62 23.84 -6.82
CA GLY A 426 -27.34 24.85 -5.81
C GLY A 426 -26.97 24.27 -4.44
N ASP A 427 -26.73 22.96 -4.36
CA ASP A 427 -26.28 22.31 -3.13
C ASP A 427 -24.80 22.60 -2.88
N VAL A 428 -24.44 22.95 -1.63
CA VAL A 428 -23.03 23.07 -1.24
C VAL A 428 -22.41 21.67 -1.08
N ILE A 429 -21.50 21.31 -1.98
CA ILE A 429 -20.82 20.01 -1.98
C ILE A 429 -19.42 20.05 -1.36
N SER A 430 -18.81 21.24 -1.26
CA SER A 430 -17.52 21.46 -0.58
C SER A 430 -17.51 22.78 0.19
N PHE A 431 -16.92 22.78 1.38
CA PHE A 431 -16.66 23.98 2.18
C PHE A 431 -15.18 24.02 2.60
N PRO A 432 -14.26 24.47 1.72
CA PRO A 432 -12.84 24.57 2.07
C PRO A 432 -12.57 25.68 3.11
N PRO A 433 -11.57 25.53 4.01
CA PRO A 433 -10.73 24.35 4.25
C PRO A 433 -11.38 23.32 5.22
N ILE A 434 -12.69 23.43 5.47
CA ILE A 434 -13.39 22.74 6.56
C ILE A 434 -13.69 21.28 6.23
N THR A 435 -14.57 21.03 5.26
CA THR A 435 -15.07 19.67 4.98
C THR A 435 -15.81 19.58 3.65
N ASN A 436 -16.01 18.35 3.18
CA ASN A 436 -16.89 18.03 2.07
C ASN A 436 -18.31 17.70 2.55
N SER A 437 -19.25 17.71 1.62
CA SER A 437 -20.62 17.27 1.87
C SER A 437 -20.71 15.75 1.85
N ASP A 438 -21.54 15.17 2.73
CA ASP A 438 -21.83 13.73 2.74
C ASP A 438 -22.50 13.28 1.43
N LYS A 439 -23.15 14.21 0.70
CA LYS A 439 -23.78 13.95 -0.61
C LYS A 439 -22.80 13.47 -1.68
N THR A 440 -21.53 13.89 -1.61
CA THR A 440 -20.50 13.55 -2.61
C THR A 440 -19.40 12.65 -2.01
N LYS A 441 -19.73 11.95 -0.92
CA LYS A 441 -18.82 11.08 -0.20
C LYS A 441 -18.35 9.92 -1.09
N ILE A 442 -17.04 9.70 -1.08
CA ILE A 442 -16.39 8.57 -1.74
C ILE A 442 -16.53 7.28 -0.93
N SER A 443 -16.51 6.14 -1.60
CA SER A 443 -16.55 4.80 -1.03
C SER A 443 -15.62 3.85 -1.79
N LYS A 444 -15.55 2.60 -1.35
CA LYS A 444 -14.79 1.55 -2.06
C LYS A 444 -15.37 1.22 -3.44
N GLU A 445 -16.60 1.63 -3.72
CA GLU A 445 -17.29 1.47 -5.01
C GLU A 445 -17.09 2.67 -5.96
N THR A 446 -16.43 3.73 -5.49
CA THR A 446 -16.12 4.91 -6.31
C THR A 446 -15.17 4.53 -7.44
N THR A 447 -15.58 4.83 -8.67
CA THR A 447 -14.87 4.48 -9.92
C THR A 447 -14.37 5.70 -10.69
N GLY A 448 -14.77 6.90 -10.25
CA GLY A 448 -14.26 8.17 -10.73
C GLY A 448 -14.29 9.21 -9.62
N LEU A 449 -13.28 10.08 -9.60
CA LEU A 449 -13.14 11.13 -8.61
C LEU A 449 -13.14 12.50 -9.29
N PHE A 450 -13.97 13.42 -8.79
CA PHE A 450 -13.72 14.84 -8.98
C PHE A 450 -12.82 15.31 -7.85
N ILE A 451 -11.65 15.84 -8.20
CA ILE A 451 -10.64 16.30 -7.23
C ILE A 451 -10.47 17.79 -7.40
N GLU A 452 -10.50 18.49 -6.28
CA GLU A 452 -10.20 19.91 -6.20
C GLU A 452 -9.07 20.18 -5.20
N VAL A 453 -8.23 21.17 -5.52
CA VAL A 453 -7.26 21.72 -4.58
C VAL A 453 -7.39 23.23 -4.57
N THR A 454 -7.63 23.78 -3.37
CA THR A 454 -7.85 25.21 -3.17
C THR A 454 -6.84 25.83 -2.24
N SER A 455 -6.47 27.09 -2.47
CA SER A 455 -5.54 27.87 -1.64
C SER A 455 -5.94 29.34 -1.59
N SER A 456 -5.65 30.00 -0.47
CA SER A 456 -5.70 31.45 -0.34
C SER A 456 -4.37 32.14 -0.65
N THR A 457 -3.29 31.38 -0.88
CA THR A 457 -1.92 31.92 -0.94
C THR A 457 -1.24 31.76 -2.29
N SER A 458 -1.42 30.62 -2.98
CA SER A 458 -0.70 30.36 -4.23
C SER A 458 -1.34 29.27 -5.08
N LEU A 459 -1.41 29.52 -6.40
CA LEU A 459 -1.79 28.51 -7.40
C LEU A 459 -0.76 27.38 -7.49
N ASP A 460 0.53 27.69 -7.33
CA ASP A 460 1.61 26.70 -7.43
C ASP A 460 1.52 25.66 -6.32
N VAL A 461 1.07 26.05 -5.12
CA VAL A 461 0.85 25.09 -4.02
C VAL A 461 -0.32 24.17 -4.35
N CYS A 462 -1.38 24.69 -4.97
CA CYS A 462 -2.49 23.84 -5.43
C CYS A 462 -2.01 22.81 -6.47
N LYS A 463 -1.27 23.26 -7.47
CA LYS A 463 -0.70 22.39 -8.52
C LYS A 463 0.23 21.32 -7.93
N LYS A 464 1.15 21.70 -7.04
CA LYS A 464 2.06 20.74 -6.37
C LYS A 464 1.32 19.70 -5.54
N ALA A 465 0.31 20.12 -4.77
CA ALA A 465 -0.47 19.19 -3.97
C ALA A 465 -1.30 18.23 -4.85
N MET A 466 -1.82 18.71 -5.98
CA MET A 466 -2.51 17.88 -6.97
C MET A 466 -1.55 16.93 -7.69
N ASP A 467 -0.38 17.40 -8.10
CA ASP A 467 0.67 16.60 -8.75
C ASP A 467 1.13 15.45 -7.83
N GLU A 468 1.42 15.76 -6.56
CA GLU A 468 1.83 14.76 -5.56
C GLU A 468 0.70 13.74 -5.30
N LEU A 469 -0.56 14.19 -5.23
CA LEU A 469 -1.70 13.29 -5.06
C LEU A 469 -1.81 12.31 -6.24
N LEU A 470 -1.81 12.80 -7.48
CA LEU A 470 -1.92 11.96 -8.67
C LEU A 470 -0.76 10.99 -8.81
N PHE A 471 0.46 11.44 -8.50
CA PHE A 471 1.65 10.59 -8.50
C PHE A 471 1.53 9.45 -7.46
N LYS A 472 1.13 9.78 -6.21
CA LYS A 472 0.96 8.78 -5.16
C LYS A 472 -0.21 7.82 -5.45
N MET A 473 -1.29 8.29 -6.06
CA MET A 473 -2.39 7.44 -6.55
C MET A 473 -1.90 6.41 -7.57
N LEU A 474 -1.01 6.81 -8.47
CA LEU A 474 -0.40 5.91 -9.46
C LEU A 474 0.52 4.88 -8.79
N GLU A 475 1.40 5.31 -7.87
CA GLU A 475 2.29 4.39 -7.13
C GLU A 475 1.50 3.33 -6.36
N MET A 476 0.39 3.75 -5.74
CA MET A 476 -0.52 2.86 -5.01
C MET A 476 -1.33 1.92 -5.92
N GLY A 477 -1.34 2.15 -7.23
CA GLY A 477 -2.11 1.33 -8.18
C GLY A 477 -3.61 1.64 -8.19
N CYS A 478 -4.04 2.87 -7.86
CA CYS A 478 -5.46 3.21 -7.80
C CYS A 478 -6.20 3.16 -9.15
N GLY A 479 -5.49 3.16 -10.28
CA GLY A 479 -6.05 3.12 -11.62
C GLY A 479 -5.97 1.74 -12.28
N ALA A 480 -6.62 1.59 -13.44
CA ALA A 480 -6.63 0.34 -14.20
C ALA A 480 -5.22 -0.13 -14.63
N ARG A 481 -5.01 -1.46 -14.70
CA ARG A 481 -3.79 -2.04 -15.31
C ARG A 481 -3.84 -1.89 -16.83
N ALA A 482 -2.74 -1.49 -17.45
CA ALA A 482 -2.65 -1.39 -18.91
C ALA A 482 -2.78 -2.78 -19.56
N ARG A 483 -3.72 -2.97 -20.49
CA ARG A 483 -3.79 -4.20 -21.30
C ARG A 483 -2.62 -4.21 -22.30
N LYS A 484 -1.90 -5.33 -22.42
CA LYS A 484 -0.89 -5.52 -23.46
C LYS A 484 -1.58 -5.63 -24.82
N GLY A 485 -1.37 -4.66 -25.71
CA GLY A 485 -1.75 -4.76 -27.12
C GLY A 485 -2.31 -3.46 -27.71
N SER A 486 -1.84 -3.15 -28.91
CA SER A 486 -2.13 -2.03 -29.82
C SER A 486 -3.54 -1.44 -29.78
N GLY A 487 -3.64 -0.14 -30.06
CA GLY A 487 -4.89 0.58 -30.26
C GLY A 487 -5.87 -0.17 -31.15
N ASP A 488 -6.94 -0.64 -30.54
CA ASP A 488 -8.33 -0.56 -31.00
C ASP A 488 -9.21 -1.29 -29.99
N GLU A 489 -10.45 -0.83 -29.90
CA GLU A 489 -11.46 -1.31 -28.96
C GLU A 489 -11.75 -2.82 -29.09
N ALA A 490 -12.16 -3.41 -27.97
CA ALA A 490 -12.88 -4.67 -27.90
C ALA A 490 -12.17 -5.93 -28.45
N SER A 491 -11.10 -6.37 -27.78
CA SER A 491 -10.79 -7.81 -27.73
C SER A 491 -10.40 -8.27 -26.32
N ALA A 492 -10.92 -9.44 -25.94
CA ALA A 492 -10.65 -10.12 -24.68
C ALA A 492 -9.22 -10.68 -24.70
N GLY A 493 -8.24 -9.84 -24.37
CA GLY A 493 -6.87 -10.26 -24.10
C GLY A 493 -6.71 -10.91 -22.72
N PRO A 494 -5.61 -11.64 -22.47
CA PRO A 494 -5.35 -12.32 -21.21
C PRO A 494 -5.31 -11.34 -20.03
N GLU A 495 -5.63 -11.84 -18.83
CA GLU A 495 -5.67 -11.02 -17.61
C GLU A 495 -4.33 -10.30 -17.34
N PRO A 496 -4.36 -9.07 -16.81
CA PRO A 496 -3.17 -8.26 -16.63
C PRO A 496 -2.25 -8.83 -15.55
N ASP A 497 -1.10 -9.37 -15.97
CA ASP A 497 0.02 -9.83 -15.15
C ASP A 497 0.73 -8.67 -14.38
N ASN A 498 1.48 -8.98 -13.32
CA ASN A 498 2.28 -8.03 -12.52
C ASN A 498 3.36 -7.30 -13.34
N SER A 499 3.65 -7.75 -14.56
CA SER A 499 4.51 -7.08 -15.55
C SER A 499 3.81 -5.96 -16.35
N THR A 500 2.54 -5.63 -16.04
CA THR A 500 1.81 -4.55 -16.73
C THR A 500 1.98 -3.20 -16.01
N PRO A 501 2.33 -2.11 -16.74
CA PRO A 501 2.49 -0.80 -16.12
C PRO A 501 1.20 -0.32 -15.49
N LYS A 502 1.30 0.29 -14.30
CA LYS A 502 0.16 0.94 -13.65
C LYS A 502 -0.22 2.16 -14.50
N ARG A 503 -1.53 2.38 -14.70
CA ARG A 503 -2.06 3.49 -15.49
C ARG A 503 -3.07 4.27 -14.68
N LEU A 504 -2.96 5.60 -14.68
CA LEU A 504 -3.97 6.50 -14.13
C LEU A 504 -4.55 7.36 -15.25
N VAL A 505 -5.88 7.41 -15.37
CA VAL A 505 -6.57 8.21 -16.39
C VAL A 505 -7.07 9.50 -15.76
N VAL A 506 -6.55 10.64 -16.21
CA VAL A 506 -6.82 11.95 -15.64
C VAL A 506 -7.41 12.87 -16.70
N GLU A 507 -8.64 13.32 -16.51
CA GLU A 507 -9.29 14.31 -17.36
C GLU A 507 -9.07 15.74 -16.86
N GLN A 508 -8.84 16.63 -17.83
CA GLN A 508 -8.69 18.06 -17.58
C GLN A 508 -10.01 18.72 -17.17
N VAL A 509 -9.95 19.55 -16.13
CA VAL A 509 -11.06 20.45 -15.76
C VAL A 509 -10.68 21.89 -16.04
N ARG A 510 -11.61 22.65 -16.63
CA ARG A 510 -11.44 24.08 -16.92
C ARG A 510 -12.09 24.93 -15.83
N ILE A 511 -11.30 25.83 -15.25
CA ILE A 511 -11.76 26.85 -14.32
C ILE A 511 -12.01 28.13 -15.11
N LEU A 512 -13.24 28.63 -15.06
CA LEU A 512 -13.70 29.82 -15.79
C LEU A 512 -13.96 30.95 -14.80
N ASP A 513 -13.71 32.20 -15.16
CA ASP A 513 -14.19 33.33 -14.38
C ASP A 513 -15.68 33.61 -14.58
N TYR A 514 -16.17 34.66 -13.92
CA TYR A 514 -17.59 35.02 -13.96
C TYR A 514 -18.06 35.42 -15.36
N GLU A 515 -17.15 35.81 -16.26
CA GLU A 515 -17.41 36.17 -17.66
C GLU A 515 -17.29 34.95 -18.59
N GLY A 516 -16.91 33.78 -18.06
CA GLY A 516 -16.71 32.55 -18.83
C GLY A 516 -15.31 32.44 -19.45
N THR A 517 -14.38 33.33 -19.12
CA THR A 517 -13.00 33.26 -19.62
C THR A 517 -12.20 32.25 -18.82
N MET A 518 -11.48 31.37 -19.52
CA MET A 518 -10.63 30.35 -18.88
C MET A 518 -9.49 30.99 -18.09
N LYS A 519 -9.42 30.69 -16.79
CA LYS A 519 -8.37 31.12 -15.87
C LYS A 519 -7.30 30.05 -15.66
N VAL A 520 -7.74 28.81 -15.46
CA VAL A 520 -6.86 27.68 -15.18
C VAL A 520 -7.41 26.45 -15.87
N VAL A 521 -6.52 25.65 -16.44
CA VAL A 521 -6.79 24.27 -16.86
C VAL A 521 -5.75 23.38 -16.20
N TYR A 522 -6.18 22.26 -15.62
CA TYR A 522 -5.28 21.31 -14.98
C TYR A 522 -5.71 19.87 -15.30
N PRO A 523 -4.77 18.95 -15.60
CA PRO A 523 -3.33 19.19 -15.75
C PRO A 523 -3.00 19.85 -17.10
N SER A 524 -2.25 20.95 -17.09
CA SER A 524 -1.71 21.62 -18.29
C SER A 524 -0.38 21.01 -18.74
N ARG A 525 0.19 21.48 -19.86
CA ARG A 525 1.46 20.97 -20.44
C ARG A 525 2.66 21.02 -19.49
N THR A 526 2.64 21.94 -18.52
CA THR A 526 3.75 22.14 -17.57
C THR A 526 3.54 21.48 -16.21
N ASP A 527 2.37 20.87 -15.99
CA ASP A 527 2.05 20.16 -14.75
C ASP A 527 2.51 18.68 -14.83
N LEU A 528 2.60 18.00 -13.69
CA LEU A 528 3.14 16.63 -13.56
C LEU A 528 4.59 16.47 -14.10
N PRO A 529 5.59 17.18 -13.56
CA PRO A 529 6.96 17.22 -14.08
C PRO A 529 7.83 16.03 -13.62
N TYR A 530 7.26 14.84 -13.47
CA TYR A 530 7.97 13.68 -12.93
C TYR A 530 8.66 12.88 -14.04
N ASP A 531 9.99 12.84 -14.04
CA ASP A 531 10.78 12.05 -15.02
C ASP A 531 10.57 10.53 -14.89
N ALA A 532 10.11 10.08 -13.72
CA ALA A 532 9.90 8.68 -13.37
C ALA A 532 8.58 8.08 -13.91
N VAL A 533 7.68 8.91 -14.45
CA VAL A 533 6.36 8.52 -14.94
C VAL A 533 6.18 9.05 -16.36
N ASP A 534 5.72 8.19 -17.26
CA ASP A 534 5.40 8.62 -18.61
C ASP A 534 4.01 9.28 -18.62
N VAL A 535 3.99 10.60 -18.74
CA VAL A 535 2.75 11.38 -18.85
C VAL A 535 2.34 11.44 -20.32
N ILE A 536 1.42 10.56 -20.72
CA ILE A 536 0.88 10.52 -22.08
C ILE A 536 -0.21 11.56 -22.20
N ARG A 537 -0.07 12.45 -23.18
CA ARG A 537 -1.04 13.50 -23.47
C ARG A 537 -1.55 13.28 -24.88
N SER A 538 -2.74 12.70 -25.01
CA SER A 538 -3.41 12.49 -26.30
C SER A 538 -3.90 13.84 -26.83
N TYR A 539 -3.03 14.60 -27.52
CA TYR A 539 -3.36 15.91 -28.10
C TYR A 539 -4.04 15.81 -29.47
N ASP A 540 -4.12 14.63 -30.07
CA ASP A 540 -4.56 14.44 -31.46
C ASP A 540 -5.46 13.19 -31.54
N ASP A 541 -6.74 13.41 -31.84
CA ASP A 541 -7.45 12.80 -32.97
C ASP A 541 -8.22 13.92 -33.70
#